data_AF-A0A2N2YBE0-F1
#
_entry.id   AF-A0A2N2YBE0-F1
#
_cell.length_a   1.000
_cell.length_b   1.000
_cell.length_c   1.000
_cell.angle_alpha   90.00
_cell.angle_beta   90.00
_cell.angle_gamma   90.00
#
_symmetry.space_group_name_H-M   'P 1'
#
loop_
_entity.id
_entity.type
_entity.pdbx_description
1 polymer ?
#
loop_
_entity_poly.entity_id
_entity_poly.type
_entity_poly.pdbx_seq_one_letter_code
_entity_poly.pdbx_strand_id
1 'polypeptide(L)' 'MTSFIYAQQPTQAPGSQNNSPIDLSNWFDIIVYIILPLCMVLFYFLWRRQVKRDNEN' A
#
# COMPACT_ATOMS: atom_id res chain seq x y z
N MET A 1 -17.92 15.91 30.55
CA MET A 1 -17.30 14.69 29.98
C MET A 1 -16.62 15.08 28.67
N THR A 2 -15.31 15.29 28.67
CA THR A 2 -14.55 15.65 27.47
C THR A 2 -13.73 14.45 27.02
N SER A 3 -14.18 13.77 25.97
CA SER A 3 -13.44 12.67 25.35
C SER A 3 -12.20 13.22 24.63
N PHE A 4 -11.02 12.87 25.12
CA PHE A 4 -9.77 13.05 24.39
C PHE A 4 -9.74 11.98 23.28
N ILE A 5 -9.96 12.38 22.03
CA ILE A 5 -9.62 11.55 20.87
C ILE A 5 -8.09 11.58 20.77
N TYR A 6 -7.43 10.61 21.38
CA TYR A 6 -6.03 10.34 21.07
C TYR A 6 -6.01 9.82 19.62
N ALA A 7 -5.31 10.51 18.73
CA ALA A 7 -4.91 9.95 17.45
C ALA A 7 -3.94 8.79 17.76
N GLN A 8 -4.47 7.62 18.10
CA GLN A 8 -3.68 6.43 18.38
C GLN A 8 -3.03 6.00 17.07
N GLN A 9 -1.72 6.21 16.97
CA GLN A 9 -0.93 5.57 15.94
C GLN A 9 -0.92 4.07 16.26
N PRO A 10 -1.21 3.18 15.29
CA PRO A 10 -1.11 1.75 15.50
C PRO A 10 0.31 1.41 15.97
N THR A 11 0.43 0.74 17.12
CA THR A 11 1.73 0.42 17.76
C THR A 11 2.68 -0.35 16.85
N GLN A 12 2.11 -1.10 15.90
CA GLN A 12 2.86 -1.97 14.98
C GLN A 12 3.19 -1.28 13.66
N ALA A 13 2.72 -0.05 13.42
CA ALA A 13 3.05 0.69 12.20
C ALA A 13 4.34 1.51 12.41
N PRO A 14 5.22 1.56 11.40
CA PRO A 14 6.40 2.43 11.46
C PRO A 14 5.94 3.89 11.63
N GLY A 15 6.25 4.49 12.77
CA GLY A 15 6.10 5.93 12.96
C GLY A 15 7.17 6.69 12.20
N SER A 16 6.96 8.00 11.99
CA SER A 16 7.92 8.92 11.35
C SER A 16 9.29 9.01 12.06
N GLN A 17 9.40 8.42 13.25
CA GLN A 17 10.63 8.34 14.04
C GLN A 17 11.42 7.06 13.80
N ASN A 18 10.83 6.03 13.17
CA ASN A 18 11.45 4.72 13.01
C ASN A 18 11.93 4.52 11.55
N ASN A 19 13.11 5.07 11.25
CA ASN A 19 13.78 4.93 9.95
C ASN A 19 14.57 3.61 9.84
N SER A 20 14.04 2.53 10.41
CA SER A 20 14.68 1.23 10.28
C SER A 20 14.74 0.84 8.80
N PRO A 21 15.86 0.27 8.32
CA PRO A 21 15.97 -0.15 6.94
C PRO A 21 14.92 -1.22 6.62
N ILE A 22 14.50 -1.27 5.36
CA ILE A 22 13.60 -2.30 4.84
C ILE A 22 14.14 -3.70 5.17
N ASP A 23 13.34 -4.53 5.83
CA ASP A 23 13.71 -5.90 6.17
C ASP A 23 13.12 -6.88 5.14
N LEU A 24 13.97 -7.33 4.21
CA LEU A 24 13.61 -8.33 3.21
C LEU A 24 13.42 -9.75 3.78
N SER A 25 13.62 -9.95 5.08
CA SER A 25 13.27 -11.19 5.79
C SER A 25 11.84 -11.15 6.34
N ASN A 26 11.25 -9.95 6.41
CA ASN A 26 9.89 -9.74 6.87
C ASN A 26 8.90 -9.82 5.71
N TRP A 27 7.94 -10.74 5.80
CA TRP A 27 6.91 -10.93 4.78
C TRP A 27 6.07 -9.67 4.52
N PHE A 28 5.80 -8.86 5.55
CA PHE A 28 5.03 -7.63 5.41
C PHE A 28 5.77 -6.60 4.54
N ASP A 29 7.07 -6.41 4.79
CA ASP A 29 7.91 -5.47 4.03
C ASP A 29 8.00 -5.86 2.55
N ILE A 30 8.17 -7.15 2.26
CA ILE A 30 8.16 -7.67 0.89
C ILE A 30 6.82 -7.35 0.20
N ILE A 31 5.69 -7.63 0.88
CA ILE A 31 4.36 -7.44 0.29
C ILE A 31 4.11 -5.95 -0.01
N VAL A 32 4.34 -5.07 0.95
CA VAL A 32 4.00 -3.65 0.84
C VAL A 32 4.93 -2.93 -0.14
N TYR A 33 6.23 -3.20 -0.07
CA TYR A 33 7.22 -2.42 -0.84
C TYR A 33 7.58 -3.04 -2.19
N ILE A 34 7.28 -4.31 -2.44
CA ILE A 34 7.59 -4.98 -3.71
C ILE A 34 6.32 -5.46 -4.42
N ILE A 35 5.49 -6.25 -3.74
CA ILE A 35 4.33 -6.90 -4.40
C ILE A 35 3.24 -5.88 -4.74
N LEU A 36 2.89 -4.99 -3.80
CA LEU A 36 1.85 -3.98 -4.00
C LEU A 36 2.12 -3.05 -5.19
N PRO A 37 3.31 -2.44 -5.36
CA PRO A 37 3.60 -1.63 -6.56
C PRO A 37 3.57 -2.46 -7.85
N LEU A 38 4.03 -3.71 -7.83
CA LEU A 38 3.96 -4.59 -8.99
C LEU A 38 2.51 -4.92 -9.37
N CYS A 39 1.64 -5.17 -8.38
CA CYS A 39 0.20 -5.34 -8.58
C CYS A 39 -0.45 -4.08 -9.14
N MET A 40 -0.09 -2.89 -8.66
CA MET A 40 -0.61 -1.63 -9.21
C MET A 40 -0.29 -1.49 -10.70
N VAL A 41 0.94 -1.81 -11.11
CA VAL A 41 1.35 -1.78 -12.52
C VAL A 41 0.55 -2.79 -13.35
N LEU A 42 0.42 -4.03 -12.87
CA LEU A 42 -0.36 -5.07 -13.57
C LEU A 42 -1.84 -4.67 -13.71
N PHE A 43 -2.46 -4.19 -12.64
CA PHE A 43 -3.85 -3.75 -12.66
C PHE A 43 -4.05 -2.52 -13.55
N TYR A 44 -3.09 -1.59 -13.59
CA TYR A 44 -3.13 -0.47 -14.53
C TYR A 44 -3.20 -0.96 -15.98
N PHE A 45 -2.38 -1.94 -16.37
CA PHE A 45 -2.43 -2.49 -17.73
C PHE A 45 -3.73 -3.23 -18.02
N LEU A 46 -4.25 -4.00 -17.07
CA LEU A 46 -5.54 -4.70 -17.23
C LEU A 46 -6.69 -3.69 -17.39
N TRP A 47 -6.74 -2.67 -16.54
CA TRP A 47 -7.72 -1.59 -16.63
C TRP A 47 -7.61 -0.84 -17.95
N ARG A 48 -6.39 -0.48 -18.38
CA ARG A 48 -6.16 0.22 -19.65
C ARG A 48 -6.65 -0.60 -20.85
N ARG A 49 -6.51 -1.92 -20.81
CA ARG A 49 -7.02 -2.81 -21.86
C ARG A 49 -8.55 -2.86 -21.86
N GLN A 50 -9.18 -2.86 -20.70
CA GLN A 50 -10.63 -2.82 -20.59
C GLN A 50 -11.21 -1.52 -21.16
N VAL A 51 -10.65 -0.36 -20.79
CA VAL A 51 -11.10 0.94 -21.31
C VAL A 51 -11.04 1.02 -22.84
N LYS A 52 -10.04 0.41 -23.49
CA LYS A 52 -9.98 0.37 -24.96
C LYS A 52 -11.14 -0.42 -25.57
N ARG A 53 -11.49 -1.57 -24.97
CA ARG A 53 -12.58 -2.44 -25.45
C ARG A 53 -13.94 -1.77 -25.31
N ASP A 54 -14.12 -0.95 -24.29
CA ASP A 54 -15.38 -0.22 -24.05
C ASP A 54 -15.57 0.97 -25.03
N ASN A 55 -14.51 1.43 -25.71
CA ASN A 55 -14.59 2.49 -26.73
C ASN A 55 -14.68 1.94 -28.18
N GLU A 56 -14.45 0.64 -28.38
CA GLU A 56 -14.53 -0.02 -29.69
C GLU A 56 -15.89 -0.73 -29.92
N ASN A 57 -16.74 -0.84 -28.89
CA ASN A 57 -18.14 -1.29 -29.00
C ASN A 57 -19.10 -0.10 -28.90
#